data_AF-A0AAW0H464-F1
#
_entry.id   AF-A0AAW0H464-F1
#
_cell.length_a   1.000
_cell.length_b   1.000
_cell.length_c   1.000
_cell.angle_alpha   90.00
_cell.angle_beta   90.00
_cell.angle_gamma   90.00
#
_symmetry.space_group_name_H-M   'P 1'
#
loop_
_entity.id
_entity.type
_entity.pdbx_description
1 polymer ?
#
loop_
_entity_poly.entity_id
_entity_poly.type
_entity_poly.pdbx_seq_one_letter_code
_entity_poly.pdbx_strand_id
1 'polypeptide(L)'
;MVKFLLLALAFGLANAHAQLEGKWFTTAIAADNADTIEEGGPLRLYARELACIEACNKLEITFYIKANDQCTKTKVVANRQADGKYRSQCKYGIWELSLNKSIVVEGDNIFSPVYATPEFIIFSCHNVNRTGRTTNLIYA
;
A
#
# COMPACT_ATOMS: atom_id res chain seq x y z
N MET A 1 18.66 32.48 -13.09
CA MET A 1 18.80 31.04 -13.47
C MET A 1 18.24 30.08 -12.42
N VAL A 2 18.55 30.25 -11.13
CA VAL A 2 18.05 29.36 -10.04
C VAL A 2 16.51 29.31 -9.95
N LYS A 3 15.81 30.44 -10.13
CA LYS A 3 14.32 30.48 -10.07
C LYS A 3 13.62 29.61 -11.11
N PHE A 4 14.16 29.53 -12.34
CA PHE A 4 13.59 28.68 -13.39
C PHE A 4 13.84 27.20 -13.12
N LEU A 5 15.01 26.87 -12.56
CA LEU A 5 15.34 25.50 -12.14
C LEU A 5 14.42 25.02 -11.01
N LEU A 6 14.19 25.87 -10.02
CA LEU A 6 13.27 25.58 -8.89
C LEU A 6 11.84 25.38 -9.37
N LEU A 7 11.39 26.16 -10.34
CA LEU A 7 10.05 26.05 -10.89
C LEU A 7 9.89 24.74 -11.69
N ALA A 8 10.85 24.41 -12.56
CA ALA A 8 10.84 23.14 -13.29
C ALA A 8 10.90 21.92 -12.35
N LEU A 9 11.67 22.00 -11.26
CA LEU A 9 11.73 20.95 -10.23
C LEU A 9 10.38 20.80 -9.51
N ALA A 10 9.73 21.92 -9.14
CA ALA A 10 8.42 21.90 -8.50
C ALA A 10 7.35 21.29 -9.42
N PHE A 11 7.34 21.64 -10.72
CA PHE A 11 6.42 21.05 -11.69
C PHE A 11 6.71 19.57 -11.98
N GLY A 12 7.99 19.19 -12.07
CA GLY A 12 8.39 17.79 -12.26
C GLY A 12 7.99 16.90 -11.08
N LEU A 13 8.19 17.39 -9.85
CA LEU A 13 7.74 16.71 -8.64
C LEU A 13 6.21 16.63 -8.58
N ALA A 14 5.49 17.72 -8.89
CA ALA A 14 4.02 17.71 -8.89
C ALA A 14 3.43 16.68 -9.86
N ASN A 15 4.00 16.54 -11.07
CA ASN A 15 3.54 15.57 -12.06
C ASN A 15 3.79 14.11 -11.65
N ALA A 16 4.90 13.82 -10.97
CA ALA A 16 5.16 12.47 -10.44
C ALA A 16 4.21 12.10 -9.29
N HIS A 17 3.80 13.08 -8.48
CA HIS A 17 2.85 12.88 -7.37
C HIS A 17 1.40 12.73 -7.84
N ALA A 18 0.98 13.45 -8.88
CA ALA A 18 -0.36 13.37 -9.45
C ALA A 18 -0.70 11.99 -10.05
N GLN A 19 0.31 11.16 -10.33
CA GLN A 19 0.14 9.88 -11.00
C GLN A 19 -0.33 8.75 -10.08
N LEU A 20 -0.19 8.90 -8.75
CA LEU A 20 -0.62 7.87 -7.79
C LEU A 20 -2.07 8.04 -7.34
N GLU A 21 -2.56 9.28 -7.28
CA GLU A 21 -3.88 9.59 -6.73
C GLU A 21 -4.99 9.12 -7.67
N GLY A 22 -6.01 8.45 -7.12
CA GLY A 22 -7.19 8.06 -7.88
C GLY A 22 -7.79 6.72 -7.47
N LYS A 23 -8.75 6.27 -8.27
CA LYS A 23 -9.38 4.96 -8.11
C LYS A 23 -8.55 3.90 -8.81
N TRP A 24 -8.18 2.87 -8.06
CA TRP A 24 -7.34 1.78 -8.52
C TRP A 24 -7.97 0.44 -8.15
N PHE A 25 -7.73 -0.59 -8.96
CA PHE A 25 -8.20 -1.94 -8.70
C PHE A 25 -7.02 -2.89 -8.81
N THR A 26 -6.81 -3.71 -7.78
CA THR A 26 -5.79 -4.76 -7.83
C THR A 26 -6.14 -5.76 -8.92
N THR A 27 -5.24 -5.93 -9.88
CA THR A 27 -5.33 -6.85 -11.01
C THR A 27 -4.46 -8.09 -10.79
N ALA A 28 -3.32 -7.95 -10.12
CA ALA A 28 -2.43 -9.07 -9.83
C ALA A 28 -1.67 -8.88 -8.50
N ILE A 29 -1.35 -10.00 -7.86
CA ILE A 29 -0.52 -10.05 -6.66
C ILE A 29 0.46 -11.21 -6.83
N ALA A 30 1.74 -10.97 -6.53
CA ALA A 30 2.76 -12.01 -6.45
C ALA A 30 3.50 -11.88 -5.12
N ALA A 31 3.88 -13.01 -4.51
CA ALA A 31 4.60 -13.03 -3.25
C ALA A 31 5.56 -14.22 -3.20
N ASP A 32 6.67 -14.08 -2.46
CA ASP A 32 7.59 -15.18 -2.17
C ASP A 32 7.00 -16.18 -1.14
N ASN A 33 6.04 -15.74 -0.32
CA ASN A 33 5.22 -16.58 0.54
C ASN A 33 3.78 -16.63 0.03
N ALA A 34 3.45 -17.64 -0.78
CA ALA A 34 2.15 -17.78 -1.44
C ALA A 34 0.97 -17.77 -0.44
N ASP A 35 1.13 -18.41 0.73
CA ASP A 35 0.11 -18.49 1.77
C ASP A 35 -0.39 -17.12 2.27
N THR A 36 0.43 -16.07 2.12
CA THR A 36 0.05 -14.71 2.53
C THR A 36 -0.91 -14.03 1.57
N ILE A 37 -0.99 -14.50 0.32
CA ILE A 37 -1.81 -13.92 -0.76
C ILE A 37 -2.86 -14.89 -1.32
N GLU A 38 -2.90 -16.13 -0.84
CA GLU A 38 -3.99 -17.08 -1.08
C GLU A 38 -5.32 -16.58 -0.50
N GLU A 39 -6.43 -17.25 -0.83
CA GLU A 39 -7.76 -16.87 -0.33
C GLU A 39 -7.78 -16.85 1.21
N GLY A 40 -8.17 -15.72 1.81
CA GLY A 40 -8.10 -15.52 3.27
C GLY A 40 -6.73 -15.11 3.81
N GLY A 41 -5.71 -15.01 2.95
CA GLY A 41 -4.38 -14.53 3.30
C GLY A 41 -4.39 -13.04 3.69
N PRO A 42 -3.61 -12.65 4.72
CA PRO A 42 -3.66 -11.30 5.30
C PRO A 42 -3.14 -10.19 4.37
N LEU A 43 -2.40 -10.56 3.31
CA LEU A 43 -1.83 -9.64 2.33
C LEU A 43 -2.54 -9.73 0.97
N ARG A 44 -3.67 -10.45 0.87
CA ARG A 44 -4.53 -10.45 -0.32
C ARG A 44 -5.42 -9.20 -0.35
N LEU A 45 -4.79 -8.06 -0.62
CA LEU A 45 -5.44 -6.74 -0.61
C LEU A 45 -6.10 -6.43 -1.95
N TYR A 46 -7.33 -5.93 -1.90
CA TYR A 46 -8.06 -5.46 -3.08
C TYR A 46 -8.18 -3.93 -3.04
N ALA A 47 -7.21 -3.24 -3.61
CA ALA A 47 -7.17 -1.77 -3.67
C ALA A 47 -8.42 -1.18 -4.33
N ARG A 48 -8.81 0.03 -3.88
CA ARG A 48 -9.94 0.80 -4.39
C ARG A 48 -9.61 2.26 -4.65
N GLU A 49 -8.77 2.83 -3.80
CA GLU A 49 -8.43 4.25 -3.87
C GLU A 49 -7.07 4.50 -3.23
N LEU A 50 -6.31 5.37 -3.89
CA LEU A 50 -5.08 5.96 -3.39
C LEU A 50 -5.33 7.47 -3.28
N ALA A 51 -5.16 8.02 -2.07
CA ALA A 51 -5.31 9.45 -1.83
C ALA A 51 -4.00 10.03 -1.30
N CYS A 52 -3.50 11.05 -1.97
CA CYS A 52 -2.31 11.77 -1.55
C CYS A 52 -2.66 12.84 -0.52
N ILE A 53 -1.99 12.79 0.63
CA ILE A 53 -2.13 13.77 1.71
C ILE A 53 -0.78 14.48 1.85
N GLU A 54 -0.81 15.79 2.08
CA GLU A 54 0.40 16.62 2.25
C GLU A 54 1.39 16.46 1.08
N ALA A 55 0.92 16.67 -0.16
CA ALA A 55 1.71 16.47 -1.39
C ALA A 55 2.31 15.05 -1.49
N CYS A 56 1.50 14.03 -1.20
CA CYS A 56 1.88 12.62 -1.16
C CYS A 56 2.96 12.25 -0.12
N ASN A 57 3.29 13.12 0.83
CA ASN A 57 4.12 12.73 1.99
C ASN A 57 3.40 11.68 2.85
N LYS A 58 2.08 11.63 2.76
CA LYS A 58 1.25 10.55 3.28
C LYS A 58 0.42 9.98 2.14
N LEU A 59 0.32 8.66 2.09
CA LEU A 59 -0.54 7.97 1.14
C LEU A 59 -1.60 7.19 1.92
N GLU A 60 -2.86 7.58 1.77
CA GLU A 60 -3.99 6.81 2.25
C GLU A 60 -4.37 5.78 1.19
N ILE A 61 -4.43 4.50 1.59
CA ILE A 61 -4.80 3.38 0.75
C ILE A 61 -6.10 2.82 1.27
N THR A 62 -7.14 2.87 0.45
CA THR A 62 -8.41 2.20 0.72
C THR A 62 -8.46 0.88 -0.04
N PHE A 63 -8.76 -0.21 0.65
CA PHE A 63 -8.83 -1.55 0.06
C PHE A 63 -9.86 -2.41 0.79
N TYR A 64 -10.19 -3.56 0.18
CA TYR A 64 -10.89 -4.64 0.84
C TYR A 64 -9.93 -5.77 1.22
N ILE A 65 -10.22 -6.44 2.33
CA ILE A 65 -9.68 -7.76 2.66
C ILE A 65 -10.86 -8.72 2.75
N LYS A 66 -10.67 -9.95 2.27
CA LYS A 66 -11.61 -11.03 2.51
C LYS A 66 -11.04 -11.98 3.56
N ALA A 67 -11.78 -12.18 4.65
CA ALA A 67 -11.43 -13.13 5.69
C ALA A 67 -12.71 -13.77 6.23
N ASN A 68 -12.68 -15.08 6.46
CA ASN A 68 -13.84 -15.87 6.91
C ASN A 68 -15.10 -15.58 6.07
N ASP A 69 -14.91 -15.52 4.75
CA ASP A 69 -15.94 -15.19 3.75
C ASP A 69 -16.60 -13.81 3.87
N GLN A 70 -16.07 -12.94 4.73
CA GLN A 70 -16.50 -11.55 4.85
C GLN A 70 -15.51 -10.60 4.20
N CYS A 71 -16.04 -9.66 3.42
CA CYS A 71 -15.26 -8.58 2.82
C CYS A 71 -15.34 -7.33 3.72
N THR A 72 -14.20 -6.91 4.27
CA THR A 72 -14.12 -5.68 5.08
C THR A 72 -13.38 -4.60 4.30
N LYS A 73 -13.97 -3.39 4.23
CA LYS A 73 -13.31 -2.20 3.68
C LYS A 73 -12.46 -1.55 4.77
N THR A 74 -11.20 -1.30 4.47
CA THR A 74 -10.24 -0.72 5.42
C THR A 74 -9.45 0.40 4.75
N LYS A 75 -8.92 1.30 5.57
CA LYS A 75 -8.02 2.38 5.18
C LYS A 75 -6.73 2.29 5.98
N VAL A 76 -5.61 2.52 5.30
CA VAL A 76 -4.28 2.59 5.92
C VAL A 76 -3.60 3.86 5.44
N VAL A 77 -2.97 4.59 6.35
CA VAL A 77 -2.13 5.75 6.01
C VAL A 77 -0.67 5.34 6.16
N ALA A 78 0.09 5.46 5.08
CA ALA A 78 1.52 5.24 5.06
C ALA A 78 2.28 6.57 4.96
N ASN A 79 3.37 6.70 5.68
CA ASN A 79 4.20 7.90 5.69
C ASN A 79 5.41 7.70 4.78
N ARG A 80 5.62 8.62 3.83
CA ARG A 80 6.80 8.66 2.98
C ARG A 80 8.03 9.01 3.82
N GLN A 81 9.12 8.29 3.62
CA GLN A 81 10.40 8.53 4.30
C GLN A 81 11.41 9.20 3.37
N ALA A 82 12.56 9.58 3.93
CA ALA A 82 13.65 10.21 3.17
C ALA A 82 14.21 9.32 2.04
N ASP A 83 14.08 8.00 2.16
CA ASP A 83 14.43 7.01 1.12
C ASP A 83 13.41 6.95 -0.05
N GLY A 84 12.36 7.78 0.02
CA GLY A 84 11.29 7.86 -0.97
C GLY A 84 10.24 6.76 -0.86
N LYS A 85 10.39 5.80 0.08
CA LYS A 85 9.46 4.70 0.30
C LYS A 85 8.40 5.07 1.33
N TYR A 86 7.25 4.45 1.21
CA TYR A 86 6.16 4.54 2.18
C TYR A 86 6.34 3.48 3.25
N ARG A 87 6.09 3.89 4.50
CA ARG A 87 6.06 2.99 5.66
C ARG A 87 4.71 3.07 6.34
N SER A 88 4.09 1.93 6.57
CA SER A 88 2.91 1.82 7.40
C SER A 88 3.11 0.75 8.47
N GLN A 89 2.64 1.08 9.68
CA GLN A 89 2.42 0.09 10.71
C GLN A 89 0.93 -0.22 10.73
N CYS A 90 0.56 -1.37 10.23
CA CYS A 90 -0.81 -1.83 10.34
C CYS A 90 -0.95 -2.57 11.67
N LYS A 91 -1.37 -1.83 12.70
CA LYS A 91 -1.72 -2.39 14.02
C LYS A 91 -3.19 -2.76 14.15
N TYR A 92 -4.01 -2.43 13.14
CA TYR A 92 -5.44 -2.70 13.18
C TYR A 92 -5.69 -4.19 12.93
N GLY A 93 -6.00 -4.90 14.00
CA GLY A 93 -6.76 -6.14 13.92
C GLY A 93 -8.23 -5.81 13.72
N ILE A 94 -8.87 -6.44 12.75
CA ILE A 94 -10.32 -6.65 12.83
C ILE A 94 -10.51 -7.62 14.01
N TRP A 95 -11.05 -7.15 15.13
CA TRP A 95 -11.44 -8.03 16.23
C TRP A 95 -12.66 -8.83 15.80
N GLU A 96 -12.45 -10.04 15.31
CA GLU A 96 -13.53 -10.99 15.17
C GLU A 96 -13.76 -11.71 16.50
N LEU A 97 -14.77 -11.24 17.25
CA LEU A 97 -15.17 -11.76 18.56
C LEU A 97 -15.46 -13.27 18.55
N SER A 98 -15.89 -13.82 17.42
CA SER A 98 -16.25 -15.24 17.28
C SER A 98 -15.05 -16.19 17.14
N LEU A 99 -13.88 -15.68 16.74
CA LEU A 99 -12.70 -16.51 16.42
C LEU A 99 -11.43 -16.13 17.19
N ASN A 100 -11.48 -15.09 18.02
CA ASN A 100 -10.33 -14.55 18.74
C ASN A 100 -9.12 -14.27 17.81
N LYS A 101 -9.40 -13.91 16.54
CA LYS A 101 -8.43 -13.76 15.46
C LYS A 101 -8.50 -12.34 14.93
N SER A 102 -7.40 -11.60 15.09
CA SER A 102 -7.21 -10.30 14.45
C SER A 102 -6.84 -10.50 12.98
N ILE A 103 -7.68 -10.02 12.05
CA ILE A 103 -7.28 -9.86 10.65
C ILE A 103 -6.51 -8.54 10.58
N VAL A 104 -5.19 -8.65 10.66
CA VAL A 104 -4.28 -7.52 10.54
C VAL A 104 -3.72 -7.58 9.13
N VAL A 105 -3.53 -6.43 8.46
CA VAL A 105 -2.46 -6.34 7.46
C VAL A 105 -1.16 -6.50 8.26
N GLU A 106 -0.76 -7.73 8.57
CA GLU A 106 0.11 -8.02 9.72
C GLU A 106 1.46 -7.32 9.58
N GLY A 107 1.78 -6.44 10.53
CA GLY A 107 3.16 -6.00 10.80
C GLY A 107 3.62 -4.76 10.03
N ASP A 108 4.94 -4.66 9.89
CA ASP A 108 5.61 -3.50 9.31
C ASP A 108 5.70 -3.64 7.80
N ASN A 109 5.22 -2.63 7.07
CA ASN A 109 5.23 -2.61 5.62
C ASN A 109 6.11 -1.47 5.11
N ILE A 110 6.99 -1.79 4.17
CA ILE A 110 7.80 -0.83 3.43
C ILE A 110 7.50 -1.03 1.94
N PHE A 111 6.93 -0.03 1.28
CA PHE A 111 6.51 -0.18 -0.11
C PHE A 111 6.74 1.09 -0.93
N SER A 112 6.81 0.93 -2.24
CA SER A 112 6.97 2.04 -3.18
C SER A 112 6.45 1.65 -4.56
N PRO A 113 5.95 2.62 -5.35
CA PRO A 113 5.70 2.37 -6.75
C PRO A 113 7.05 2.09 -7.45
N VAL A 114 7.15 0.97 -8.16
CA VAL A 114 8.30 0.66 -9.02
C VAL A 114 8.06 1.09 -10.46
N TYR A 115 6.80 1.22 -10.86
CA TYR A 115 6.37 1.75 -12.13
C TYR A 115 4.96 2.34 -11.98
N ALA A 116 4.69 3.50 -12.56
CA ALA A 116 3.39 4.13 -12.52
C ALA A 116 3.11 4.85 -13.85
N THR A 117 1.93 4.60 -14.40
CA THR A 117 1.35 5.33 -15.54
C THR A 117 -0.06 5.80 -15.16
N PRO A 118 -0.73 6.63 -15.97
CA PRO A 118 -2.14 6.92 -15.76
C PRO A 118 -3.06 5.68 -15.82
N GLU A 119 -2.60 4.57 -16.41
CA GLU A 119 -3.39 3.35 -16.64
C GLU A 119 -3.12 2.22 -15.64
N PHE A 120 -1.89 2.10 -15.13
CA PHE A 120 -1.54 1.07 -14.15
C PHE A 120 -0.39 1.49 -13.23
N ILE A 121 -0.35 0.88 -12.04
CA ILE A 121 0.72 1.08 -11.06
C ILE A 121 1.20 -0.29 -10.58
N ILE A 122 2.50 -0.46 -10.48
CA ILE A 122 3.13 -1.62 -9.86
C ILE A 122 3.81 -1.16 -8.57
N PHE A 123 3.44 -1.78 -7.46
CA PHE A 123 4.09 -1.56 -6.16
C PHE A 123 4.95 -2.77 -5.79
N SER A 124 6.17 -2.51 -5.33
CA SER A 124 6.91 -3.49 -4.52
C SER A 124 6.61 -3.26 -3.05
N CYS A 125 6.44 -4.32 -2.28
CA CYS A 125 6.25 -4.27 -0.84
C CYS A 125 7.16 -5.29 -0.14
N HIS A 126 7.75 -4.88 0.98
CA HIS A 126 8.41 -5.74 1.94
C HIS A 126 7.61 -5.69 3.25
N ASN A 127 7.12 -6.84 3.67
CA ASN A 127 6.32 -7.02 4.88
C ASN A 127 7.12 -7.82 5.91
N VAL A 128 7.05 -7.40 7.18
CA VAL A 128 7.54 -8.18 8.34
C VAL A 128 6.37 -8.37 9.28
N ASN A 129 5.88 -9.61 9.40
CA ASN A 129 4.73 -9.90 10.25
C ASN A 129 5.11 -9.90 11.74
N ARG A 130 4.12 -10.12 12.62
CA ARG A 130 4.32 -10.13 14.09
C ARG A 130 5.28 -11.19 14.61
N THR A 131 5.51 -12.27 13.85
CA THR A 131 6.45 -13.34 14.22
C THR A 131 7.84 -13.11 13.62
N GLY A 132 8.07 -11.98 12.95
CA GLY A 132 9.31 -11.67 12.25
C GLY A 132 9.47 -12.38 10.90
N ARG A 133 8.42 -13.07 10.41
CA ARG A 133 8.45 -13.66 9.06
C ARG A 133 8.38 -12.54 8.03
N THR A 134 9.32 -12.57 7.09
CA THR A 134 9.41 -11.59 6.02
C THR A 134 8.73 -12.10 4.76
N THR A 135 8.01 -11.23 4.06
CA THR A 135 7.40 -11.50 2.75
C THR A 135 7.70 -10.36 1.79
N ASN A 136 8.20 -10.68 0.59
CA ASN A 136 8.34 -9.73 -0.51
C ASN A 136 7.19 -9.92 -1.49
N LEU A 137 6.54 -8.82 -1.88
CA LEU A 137 5.34 -8.85 -2.71
C LEU A 137 5.37 -7.79 -3.81
N ILE A 138 4.62 -8.07 -4.86
CA ILE A 138 4.26 -7.12 -5.90
C ILE A 138 2.74 -7.01 -5.97
N TYR A 139 2.22 -5.78 -6.04
CA TYR A 139 0.83 -5.48 -6.37
C TYR A 139 0.79 -4.77 -7.72
N ALA A 140 -0.15 -5.15 -8.58
CA ALA A 140 -0.51 -4.48 -9.81
C ALA A 140 -2.03 -4.35 -9.95
#